data_AF-A0A6M0R7B4-F1
#
_entry.id   AF-A0A6M0R7B4-F1
#
_cell.length_a   1.000
_cell.length_b   1.000
_cell.length_c   1.000
_cell.angle_alpha   90.00
_cell.angle_beta   90.00
_cell.angle_gamma   90.00
#
_symmetry.space_group_name_H-M   'P 1'
#
loop_
_entity.id
_entity.type
_entity.pdbx_description
1 polymer ?
#
loop_
_entity_poly.entity_id
_entity_poly.type
_entity_poly.pdbx_seq_one_letter_code
_entity_poly.pdbx_strand_id
1 'polypeptide(L)'
;MEKAFIVNRESKLYKDIKKYRDLESEQKKFINKFFKEYDIEANTYRITGDGLINKPFQEYDSNISLYIDPTENDLKKYGKILNKQGRYGLRAFRKTSKIAKEFTKQCIDEQIVINLWYPRVGDYFESISFYGCGFTIFENEECFYLRVESDFLKENDIPEGFKEIKLSDFHIAKEKFENNKENN
;
A
#
# COMPACT_ATOMS: atom_id res chain seq x y z
N MET A 1 22.62 -8.67 12.09
CA MET A 1 23.23 -7.32 12.13
C MET A 1 22.14 -6.28 12.06
N GLU A 2 22.33 -5.13 12.69
CA GLU A 2 21.39 -4.01 12.65
C GLU A 2 22.10 -2.73 12.19
N LYS A 3 21.47 -1.97 11.29
CA LYS A 3 21.97 -0.69 10.80
C LYS A 3 20.85 0.34 10.66
N ALA A 4 21.21 1.61 10.75
CA ALA A 4 20.32 2.72 10.52
C ALA A 4 20.84 3.65 9.41
N PHE A 5 19.91 4.22 8.65
CA PHE A 5 20.18 5.04 7.49
C PHE A 5 19.25 6.24 7.43
N ILE A 6 19.77 7.35 6.92
CA ILE A 6 18.96 8.39 6.30
C ILE A 6 18.86 8.08 4.81
N VAL A 7 17.63 8.00 4.31
CA VAL A 7 17.31 7.73 2.91
C VAL A 7 16.85 9.05 2.29
N ASN A 8 17.65 9.58 1.38
CA ASN A 8 17.40 10.88 0.75
C ASN A 8 16.47 10.76 -0.48
N ARG A 9 16.09 11.91 -1.05
CA ARG A 9 15.20 12.02 -2.22
C ARG A 9 15.75 11.41 -3.51
N GLU A 10 17.06 11.29 -3.61
CA GLU A 10 17.72 10.74 -4.79
C GLU A 10 17.63 9.22 -4.82
N SER A 11 17.50 8.58 -3.65
CA SER A 11 17.39 7.14 -3.52
C SER A 11 16.16 6.57 -4.24
N LYS A 12 16.34 5.36 -4.78
CA LYS A 12 15.25 4.62 -5.42
C LYS A 12 14.15 4.25 -4.43
N LEU A 13 14.51 3.86 -3.20
CA LEU A 13 13.55 3.53 -2.14
C LEU A 13 12.64 4.72 -1.80
N TYR A 14 13.21 5.93 -1.70
CA TYR A 14 12.43 7.13 -1.44
C TYR A 14 11.38 7.36 -2.53
N LYS A 15 11.82 7.32 -3.78
CA LYS A 15 10.95 7.52 -4.96
C LYS A 15 9.84 6.47 -5.02
N ASP A 16 10.16 5.20 -4.76
CA ASP A 16 9.19 4.11 -4.79
C ASP A 16 8.17 4.20 -3.64
N ILE A 17 8.58 4.61 -2.44
CA ILE A 17 7.65 4.84 -1.31
C ILE A 17 6.71 6.01 -1.61
N LYS A 18 7.24 7.12 -2.14
CA LYS A 18 6.41 8.28 -2.51
C LYS A 18 5.40 7.91 -3.59
N LYS A 19 5.86 7.23 -4.65
CA LYS A 19 4.98 6.69 -5.69
C LYS A 19 3.90 5.78 -5.11
N TYR A 20 4.25 4.84 -4.22
CA TYR A 20 3.27 3.98 -3.57
C TYR A 20 2.19 4.79 -2.82
N ARG A 21 2.59 5.80 -2.04
CA ARG A 21 1.66 6.63 -1.26
C ARG A 21 0.75 7.49 -2.15
N ASP A 22 1.27 7.98 -3.27
CA ASP A 22 0.47 8.72 -4.25
C ASP A 22 -0.60 7.82 -4.87
N LEU A 23 -0.22 6.60 -5.28
CA LEU A 23 -1.14 5.59 -5.81
C LEU A 23 -2.19 5.15 -4.78
N GLU A 24 -1.79 4.95 -3.52
CA GLU A 24 -2.71 4.63 -2.43
C GLU A 24 -3.72 5.77 -2.18
N SER A 25 -3.27 7.02 -2.22
CA SER A 25 -4.13 8.20 -2.09
C SER A 25 -5.13 8.32 -3.24
N GLU A 26 -4.68 8.09 -4.47
CA GLU A 26 -5.51 8.08 -5.67
C GLU A 26 -6.56 6.97 -5.62
N GLN A 27 -6.16 5.73 -5.31
CA GLN A 27 -7.08 4.60 -5.15
C GLN A 27 -8.13 4.89 -4.06
N LYS A 28 -7.73 5.47 -2.93
CA LYS A 28 -8.65 5.83 -1.84
C LYS A 28 -9.65 6.90 -2.27
N LYS A 29 -9.21 7.94 -2.99
CA LYS A 29 -10.11 8.98 -3.53
C LYS A 29 -11.12 8.38 -4.51
N PHE A 30 -10.66 7.51 -5.40
CA PHE A 30 -11.50 6.80 -6.35
C PHE A 30 -12.56 5.96 -5.63
N ILE A 31 -12.18 5.15 -4.63
CA ILE A 31 -13.13 4.31 -3.89
C ILE A 31 -14.17 5.15 -3.16
N ASN A 32 -13.77 6.22 -2.49
CA ASN A 32 -14.70 7.11 -1.80
C ASN A 32 -15.71 7.74 -2.77
N LYS A 33 -15.25 8.15 -3.96
CA LYS A 33 -16.11 8.67 -5.03
C LYS A 33 -17.10 7.59 -5.50
N PHE A 34 -16.60 6.39 -5.79
CA PHE A 34 -17.42 5.26 -6.25
C PHE A 34 -18.48 4.88 -5.20
N PHE A 35 -18.11 4.79 -3.92
CA PHE A 35 -19.02 4.43 -2.84
C PHE A 35 -20.13 5.47 -2.69
N LYS A 36 -19.80 6.76 -2.83
CA LYS A 36 -20.79 7.83 -2.83
C LYS A 36 -21.72 7.78 -4.05
N GLU A 37 -21.19 7.55 -5.25
CA GLU A 37 -21.97 7.47 -6.49
C GLU A 37 -23.00 6.32 -6.45
N TYR A 38 -22.58 5.17 -5.93
CA TYR A 38 -23.44 3.99 -5.82
C TYR A 38 -24.15 3.90 -4.48
N ASP A 39 -24.00 4.86 -3.57
CA ASP A 39 -24.63 4.84 -2.24
C ASP A 39 -24.37 3.47 -1.55
N ILE A 40 -23.08 3.17 -1.39
CA ILE A 40 -22.51 2.08 -0.59
C ILE A 40 -22.06 2.69 0.74
N GLU A 41 -22.53 2.14 1.85
CA GLU A 41 -22.25 2.67 3.20
C GLU A 41 -21.05 1.99 3.87
N ALA A 42 -20.53 0.91 3.31
CA ALA A 42 -19.39 0.17 3.84
C ALA A 42 -18.16 1.07 4.08
N ASN A 43 -17.56 0.96 5.27
CA ASN A 43 -16.34 1.68 5.63
C ASN A 43 -15.05 0.85 5.43
N THR A 44 -15.20 -0.48 5.36
CA THR A 44 -14.10 -1.41 5.15
C THR A 44 -14.27 -2.08 3.81
N TYR A 45 -13.20 -2.11 3.01
CA TYR A 45 -13.20 -2.72 1.70
C TYR A 45 -11.86 -3.38 1.38
N ARG A 46 -11.86 -4.18 0.33
CA ARG A 46 -10.66 -4.71 -0.30
C ARG A 46 -10.87 -4.76 -1.80
N ILE A 47 -9.85 -4.36 -2.55
CA ILE A 47 -9.82 -4.52 -4.00
C ILE A 47 -8.73 -5.53 -4.36
N THR A 48 -8.98 -6.35 -5.37
CA THR A 48 -8.00 -7.31 -5.89
C THR A 48 -8.17 -7.47 -7.39
N GLY A 49 -7.09 -7.81 -8.09
CA GLY A 49 -7.23 -8.40 -9.42
C GLY A 49 -5.97 -9.07 -9.97
N ASP A 50 -6.03 -9.49 -11.23
CA ASP A 50 -4.99 -10.24 -11.96
C ASP A 50 -3.87 -9.40 -12.59
N GLY A 51 -3.98 -8.07 -12.53
CA GLY A 51 -2.99 -7.15 -13.10
C GLY A 51 -1.66 -7.07 -12.34
N LEU A 52 -0.72 -6.29 -12.91
CA LEU A 52 0.62 -6.12 -12.35
C LEU A 52 0.64 -5.26 -11.08
N ILE A 53 1.64 -5.49 -10.23
CA ILE A 53 1.89 -4.71 -9.02
C ILE A 53 2.28 -3.26 -9.38
N ASN A 54 1.69 -2.29 -8.68
CA ASN A 54 1.97 -0.86 -8.79
C ASN A 54 1.87 -0.32 -10.23
N LYS A 55 1.00 -0.91 -11.05
CA LYS A 55 0.74 -0.53 -12.43
C LYS A 55 -0.77 -0.50 -12.74
N PRO A 56 -1.22 0.41 -13.62
CA PRO A 56 -2.60 0.41 -14.08
C PRO A 56 -2.99 -0.90 -14.76
N PHE A 57 -4.26 -1.26 -14.65
CA PHE A 57 -4.83 -2.38 -15.38
C PHE A 57 -4.77 -2.13 -16.89
N GLN A 58 -4.40 -3.16 -17.63
CA GLN A 58 -4.43 -3.19 -19.09
C GLN A 58 -5.71 -3.90 -19.57
N GLU A 59 -6.09 -3.72 -20.83
CA GLU A 59 -7.33 -4.30 -21.39
C GLU A 59 -7.41 -5.84 -21.28
N TYR A 60 -6.27 -6.53 -21.20
CA TYR A 60 -6.23 -7.99 -21.01
C TYR A 60 -6.34 -8.43 -19.55
N ASP A 61 -6.23 -7.50 -18.59
CA ASP A 61 -6.41 -7.79 -17.17
C ASP A 61 -7.93 -7.88 -16.89
N SER A 62 -8.42 -9.10 -16.75
CA SER A 62 -9.84 -9.41 -16.91
C SER A 62 -10.63 -9.48 -15.60
N ASN A 63 -9.94 -9.34 -14.46
CA ASN A 63 -10.50 -9.77 -13.19
C ASN A 63 -10.24 -8.77 -12.05
N ILE A 64 -10.99 -7.67 -12.04
CA ILE A 64 -11.07 -6.78 -10.87
C ILE A 64 -12.23 -7.23 -9.97
N SER A 65 -12.01 -7.26 -8.66
CA SER A 65 -13.04 -7.57 -7.67
C SER A 65 -13.00 -6.58 -6.52
N LEU A 66 -14.16 -5.98 -6.25
CA LEU A 66 -14.41 -5.15 -5.08
C LEU A 66 -15.13 -5.97 -4.02
N TYR A 67 -14.52 -6.04 -2.84
CA TYR A 67 -15.06 -6.63 -1.63
C TYR A 67 -15.38 -5.52 -0.64
N ILE A 68 -16.52 -5.65 0.04
CA ILE A 68 -16.95 -4.73 1.09
C ILE A 68 -17.26 -5.50 2.36
N ASP A 69 -17.15 -4.84 3.51
CA ASP A 69 -17.81 -5.23 4.75
C ASP A 69 -19.17 -4.50 4.79
N PRO A 70 -20.26 -5.14 4.31
CA PRO A 70 -21.50 -4.43 4.05
C PRO A 70 -22.22 -4.07 5.35
N THR A 71 -22.79 -2.85 5.41
CA THR A 71 -23.75 -2.49 6.46
C THR A 71 -25.07 -3.27 6.27
N GLU A 72 -25.99 -3.15 7.23
CA GLU A 72 -27.34 -3.70 7.07
C GLU A 72 -28.07 -3.09 5.85
N ASN A 73 -27.86 -1.82 5.56
CA ASN A 73 -28.46 -1.15 4.41
C ASN A 73 -27.84 -1.63 3.10
N ASP A 74 -26.51 -1.81 3.07
CA ASP A 74 -25.84 -2.43 1.92
C ASP A 74 -26.38 -3.85 1.67
N LEU A 75 -26.64 -4.63 2.72
CA LEU A 75 -27.24 -5.97 2.58
C LEU A 75 -28.67 -5.92 2.04
N LYS A 76 -29.49 -4.95 2.48
CA LYS A 76 -30.86 -4.75 1.96
C LYS A 76 -30.83 -4.40 0.47
N LYS A 77 -29.89 -3.55 0.05
CA LYS A 77 -29.77 -3.03 -1.32
C LYS A 77 -29.07 -4.01 -2.28
N TYR A 78 -27.98 -4.60 -1.82
CA TYR A 78 -27.04 -5.37 -2.64
C TYR A 78 -26.93 -6.84 -2.29
N GLY A 79 -27.62 -7.33 -1.24
CA GLY A 79 -27.46 -8.71 -0.75
C GLY A 79 -27.64 -9.80 -1.81
N LYS A 80 -28.53 -9.60 -2.80
CA LYS A 80 -28.73 -10.55 -3.92
C LYS A 80 -27.58 -10.59 -4.92
N ILE A 81 -26.83 -9.50 -5.04
CA ILE A 81 -25.70 -9.34 -5.97
C ILE A 81 -24.35 -9.43 -5.28
N LEU A 82 -24.31 -9.62 -3.96
CA LEU A 82 -23.11 -9.97 -3.21
C LEU A 82 -22.92 -11.49 -3.21
N ASN A 83 -21.65 -11.90 -3.17
CA ASN A 83 -21.26 -13.28 -2.90
C ASN A 83 -21.48 -13.62 -1.41
N LYS A 84 -21.41 -14.91 -1.09
CA LYS A 84 -21.37 -15.36 0.31
C LYS A 84 -20.15 -14.74 1.00
N GLN A 85 -20.26 -14.51 2.30
CA GLN A 85 -19.14 -14.04 3.12
C GLN A 85 -17.94 -14.97 3.00
N GLY A 86 -16.77 -14.37 2.76
CA GLY A 86 -15.50 -15.08 2.78
C GLY A 86 -15.00 -15.30 4.21
N ARG A 87 -13.76 -15.82 4.31
CA ARG A 87 -13.08 -16.08 5.60
C ARG A 87 -12.92 -14.82 6.48
N TYR A 88 -12.85 -13.64 5.86
CA TYR A 88 -12.59 -12.36 6.54
C TYR A 88 -13.83 -11.48 6.69
N GLY A 89 -15.04 -12.06 6.60
CA GLY A 89 -16.31 -11.31 6.70
C GLY A 89 -16.69 -10.52 5.43
N LEU A 90 -15.71 -10.11 4.62
CA LEU A 90 -15.92 -9.37 3.39
C LEU A 90 -16.71 -10.15 2.33
N ARG A 91 -17.51 -9.42 1.54
CA ARG A 91 -18.32 -9.94 0.43
C ARG A 91 -17.96 -9.22 -0.87
N ALA A 92 -17.63 -9.98 -1.91
CA ALA A 92 -17.44 -9.45 -3.25
C ALA A 92 -18.76 -9.21 -3.95
N PHE A 93 -18.85 -8.16 -4.76
CA PHE A 93 -19.89 -8.06 -5.78
C PHE A 93 -19.74 -9.17 -6.81
N ARG A 94 -20.86 -9.80 -7.22
CA ARG A 94 -20.86 -10.80 -8.29
C ARG A 94 -20.40 -10.14 -9.58
N LYS A 95 -19.47 -10.78 -10.30
CA LYS A 95 -18.93 -10.28 -11.58
C LYS A 95 -20.00 -9.99 -12.63
N THR A 96 -21.14 -10.69 -12.57
CA THR A 96 -22.27 -10.49 -13.48
C THR A 96 -23.12 -9.26 -13.14
N SER A 97 -22.96 -8.67 -11.95
CA SER A 97 -23.71 -7.50 -11.50
C SER A 97 -23.29 -6.24 -12.26
N LYS A 98 -24.24 -5.31 -12.46
CA LYS A 98 -23.99 -4.03 -13.12
C LYS A 98 -22.90 -3.22 -12.39
N ILE A 99 -22.96 -3.20 -11.06
CA ILE A 99 -22.01 -2.44 -10.23
C ILE A 99 -20.58 -2.99 -10.33
N ALA A 100 -20.39 -4.31 -10.37
CA ALA A 100 -19.05 -4.89 -10.54
C ALA A 100 -18.45 -4.59 -11.92
N LYS A 101 -19.29 -4.61 -12.97
CA LYS A 101 -18.87 -4.24 -14.33
C LYS A 101 -18.50 -2.77 -14.44
N GLU A 102 -19.31 -1.90 -13.84
CA GLU A 102 -19.05 -0.46 -13.84
C GLU A 102 -17.80 -0.11 -13.03
N PHE A 103 -17.61 -0.73 -11.86
CA PHE A 103 -16.38 -0.61 -11.09
C PHE A 103 -15.15 -0.99 -11.92
N THR A 104 -15.20 -2.15 -12.57
CA THR A 104 -14.10 -2.65 -13.41
C THR A 104 -13.79 -1.68 -14.54
N LYS A 105 -14.84 -1.19 -15.22
CA LYS A 105 -14.72 -0.21 -16.30
C LYS A 105 -14.08 1.09 -15.82
N GLN A 106 -14.57 1.68 -14.72
CA GLN A 106 -14.01 2.92 -14.20
C GLN A 106 -12.55 2.75 -13.77
N CYS A 107 -12.17 1.62 -13.17
CA CYS A 107 -10.77 1.34 -12.85
C CYS A 107 -9.88 1.32 -14.10
N ILE A 108 -10.34 0.77 -15.22
CA ILE A 108 -9.60 0.74 -16.49
C ILE A 108 -9.56 2.14 -17.11
N ASP A 109 -10.71 2.80 -17.24
CA ASP A 109 -10.85 4.11 -17.89
C ASP A 109 -10.06 5.20 -17.15
N GLU A 110 -10.11 5.20 -15.81
CA GLU A 110 -9.37 6.13 -14.95
C GLU A 110 -7.93 5.65 -14.62
N GLN A 111 -7.50 4.50 -15.17
CA GLN A 111 -6.16 3.92 -14.96
C GLN A 111 -5.79 3.71 -13.48
N ILE A 112 -6.78 3.37 -12.65
CA ILE A 112 -6.59 3.16 -11.22
C ILE A 112 -5.70 1.93 -10.99
N VAL A 113 -4.62 2.12 -10.25
CA VAL A 113 -3.75 1.03 -9.82
C VAL A 113 -4.44 0.25 -8.70
N ILE A 114 -4.76 -1.02 -8.96
CA ILE A 114 -5.50 -1.88 -8.01
C ILE A 114 -4.55 -2.64 -7.09
N ASN A 115 -3.53 -3.28 -7.67
CA ASN A 115 -2.60 -4.13 -6.94
C ASN A 115 -1.46 -3.29 -6.38
N LEU A 116 -1.70 -2.71 -5.21
CA LEU A 116 -0.70 -1.92 -4.50
C LEU A 116 0.18 -2.84 -3.64
N TRP A 117 1.49 -2.65 -3.74
CA TRP A 117 2.47 -3.35 -2.90
C TRP A 117 3.52 -2.38 -2.40
N TYR A 118 3.69 -2.32 -1.09
CA TYR A 118 4.70 -1.47 -0.47
C TYR A 118 6.11 -1.94 -0.89
N PRO A 119 7.05 -1.03 -1.20
CA PRO A 119 8.40 -1.41 -1.58
C PRO A 119 9.05 -2.34 -0.55
N ARG A 120 9.59 -3.47 -1.01
CA ARG A 120 10.31 -4.39 -0.13
C ARG A 120 11.70 -3.85 0.13
N VAL A 121 11.95 -3.40 1.36
CA VAL A 121 13.22 -2.77 1.76
C VAL A 121 14.44 -3.63 1.42
N GLY A 122 14.35 -4.95 1.58
CA GLY A 122 15.45 -5.86 1.25
C GLY A 122 15.90 -5.79 -0.22
N ASP A 123 15.01 -5.45 -1.16
CA ASP A 123 15.33 -5.40 -2.60
C ASP A 123 16.31 -4.28 -2.97
N TYR A 124 16.57 -3.35 -2.04
CA TYR A 124 17.50 -2.23 -2.24
C TYR A 124 18.92 -2.54 -1.78
N PHE A 125 19.12 -3.63 -1.05
CA PHE A 125 20.40 -4.07 -0.49
C PHE A 125 20.86 -5.33 -1.23
N GLU A 126 22.11 -5.36 -1.68
CA GLU A 126 22.63 -6.50 -2.45
C GLU A 126 22.65 -7.78 -1.59
N SER A 127 23.06 -7.65 -0.32
CA SER A 127 23.27 -8.76 0.59
C SER A 127 21.99 -9.40 1.12
N ILE A 128 20.87 -8.67 1.13
CA ILE A 128 19.59 -9.14 1.69
C ILE A 128 18.43 -9.19 0.69
N SER A 129 18.68 -8.92 -0.58
CA SER A 129 17.68 -8.98 -1.67
C SER A 129 16.86 -10.28 -1.70
N PHE A 130 17.47 -11.42 -1.40
CA PHE A 130 16.82 -12.74 -1.37
C PHE A 130 16.46 -13.22 0.04
N TYR A 131 16.68 -12.41 1.07
CA TYR A 131 16.47 -12.80 2.47
C TYR A 131 15.35 -11.98 3.14
N GLY A 132 14.84 -12.51 4.25
CA GLY A 132 13.98 -11.74 5.14
C GLY A 132 14.79 -10.67 5.88
N CYS A 133 14.18 -9.52 6.11
CA CYS A 133 14.72 -8.48 6.97
C CYS A 133 13.61 -7.85 7.82
N GLY A 134 13.92 -7.58 9.08
CA GLY A 134 13.14 -6.64 9.89
C GLY A 134 13.48 -5.22 9.46
N PHE A 135 12.49 -4.33 9.42
CA PHE A 135 12.76 -2.92 9.20
C PHE A 135 11.79 -2.01 9.95
N THR A 136 12.24 -0.78 10.18
CA THR A 136 11.39 0.31 10.68
C THR A 136 11.71 1.54 9.85
N ILE A 137 10.67 2.17 9.29
CA ILE A 137 10.83 3.37 8.47
C ILE A 137 9.82 4.43 8.87
N PHE A 138 10.26 5.68 8.96
CA PHE A 138 9.39 6.82 9.16
C PHE A 138 9.90 8.02 8.39
N GLU A 139 8.98 8.90 8.01
CA GLU A 139 9.32 10.16 7.37
C GLU A 139 9.49 11.23 8.44
N ASN A 140 10.58 11.98 8.38
CA ASN A 140 10.76 13.17 9.19
C ASN A 140 11.45 14.23 8.33
N GLU A 141 10.90 15.44 8.32
CA GLU A 141 11.29 16.51 7.39
C GLU A 141 11.20 16.05 5.92
N GLU A 142 12.30 16.09 5.18
CA GLU A 142 12.35 15.79 3.73
C GLU A 142 13.00 14.42 3.40
N CYS A 143 13.28 13.60 4.42
CA CYS A 143 13.95 12.30 4.27
C CYS A 143 13.22 11.17 5.01
N PHE A 144 13.61 9.92 4.73
CA PHE A 144 13.19 8.79 5.54
C PHE A 144 14.32 8.35 6.47
N TYR A 145 13.98 8.05 7.71
CA TYR A 145 14.83 7.34 8.64
C TYR A 145 14.49 5.85 8.55
N LEU A 146 15.48 5.02 8.23
CA LEU A 146 15.32 3.59 8.03
C LEU A 146 16.25 2.84 8.98
N ARG A 147 15.70 1.89 9.73
CA ARG A 147 16.42 0.87 10.48
C ARG A 147 16.19 -0.48 9.80
N VAL A 148 17.26 -1.24 9.59
CA VAL A 148 17.22 -2.57 8.97
C VAL A 148 17.93 -3.57 9.87
N GLU A 149 17.31 -4.73 10.05
CA GLU A 149 17.81 -5.83 10.86
C GLU A 149 17.79 -7.12 10.02
N SER A 150 18.95 -7.73 9.82
CA SER A 150 19.09 -9.03 9.15
C SER A 150 20.44 -9.67 9.47
N ASP A 151 20.47 -10.99 9.58
CA ASP A 151 21.72 -11.76 9.77
C ASP A 151 22.59 -11.81 8.52
N PHE A 152 22.01 -11.53 7.35
CA PHE A 152 22.71 -11.56 6.06
C PHE A 152 23.23 -10.18 5.61
N LEU A 153 22.91 -9.11 6.36
CA LEU A 153 23.32 -7.75 6.03
C LEU A 153 24.84 -7.60 6.18
N LYS A 154 25.51 -7.16 5.11
CA LYS A 154 26.96 -6.92 5.08
C LYS A 154 27.31 -5.48 5.48
N GLU A 155 28.50 -5.31 6.06
CA GLU A 155 28.98 -4.00 6.53
C GLU A 155 29.13 -2.95 5.41
N ASN A 156 29.46 -3.38 4.19
CA ASN A 156 29.70 -2.50 3.05
C ASN A 156 28.50 -2.37 2.10
N ASP A 157 27.36 -2.98 2.44
CA ASP A 157 26.15 -2.92 1.62
C ASP A 157 25.33 -1.68 1.98
N ILE A 158 25.72 -0.56 1.40
CA ILE A 158 25.06 0.74 1.57
C ILE A 158 24.51 1.16 0.20
N PRO A 159 23.18 1.11 -0.01
CA PRO A 159 22.59 1.44 -1.30
C PRO A 159 22.76 2.90 -1.68
N GLU A 160 22.66 3.20 -2.98
CA GLU A 160 22.73 4.57 -3.47
C GLU A 160 21.62 5.46 -2.87
N GLY A 161 22.02 6.66 -2.40
CA GLY A 161 21.12 7.60 -1.72
C GLY A 161 20.83 7.26 -0.25
N PHE A 162 21.55 6.29 0.31
CA PHE A 162 21.50 5.96 1.74
C PHE A 162 22.75 6.51 2.42
N LYS A 163 22.56 7.12 3.59
CA LYS A 163 23.64 7.56 4.46
C LYS A 163 23.52 6.83 5.79
N GLU A 164 24.49 5.97 6.10
CA GLU A 164 24.53 5.28 7.39
C GLU A 164 24.64 6.30 8.54
N ILE A 165 23.90 6.04 9.61
CA ILE A 165 23.87 6.83 10.85
C ILE A 165 23.99 5.90 12.06
N LYS A 166 24.33 6.47 13.22
CA LYS A 166 24.32 5.69 14.46
C LYS A 166 22.89 5.31 14.83
N LEU A 167 22.72 4.14 15.43
CA LEU A 167 21.43 3.71 15.98
C LEU A 167 20.89 4.70 17.03
N SER A 168 21.76 5.29 17.85
CA SER A 168 21.38 6.35 18.78
C SER A 168 20.69 7.53 18.09
N ASP A 169 21.20 7.96 16.94
CA ASP A 169 20.68 9.10 16.20
C ASP A 169 19.31 8.76 15.58
N PHE A 170 19.13 7.51 15.13
CA PHE A 170 17.84 7.00 14.68
C PHE A 170 16.79 7.02 15.79
N HIS A 171 17.13 6.55 17.00
CA HIS A 171 16.21 6.54 18.14
C HIS A 171 15.81 7.96 18.56
N ILE A 172 16.78 8.89 18.63
CA ILE A 172 16.49 10.31 18.90
C ILE A 172 15.53 10.89 17.86
N ALA A 173 15.73 10.59 16.57
CA ALA A 173 14.85 11.05 15.51
C ALA A 173 13.44 10.42 15.62
N LYS A 174 13.37 9.15 16.00
CA LYS A 174 12.10 8.43 16.18
C LYS A 174 11.28 8.99 17.35
N GLU A 175 11.91 9.23 18.50
CA GLU A 175 11.27 9.83 19.67
C GLU A 175 10.71 11.22 19.33
N LYS A 176 11.47 12.05 18.62
CA LYS A 176 10.99 13.37 18.16
C LYS A 176 9.78 13.24 17.22
N PHE A 177 9.81 12.28 16.29
CA PHE A 177 8.71 12.02 15.38
C PHE A 177 7.44 11.58 16.12
N GLU A 178 7.57 10.68 17.10
CA GLU A 178 6.45 10.20 17.92
C GLU A 178 5.85 11.32 18.78
N ASN A 179 6.69 12.12 19.46
CA ASN A 179 6.24 13.27 20.24
C ASN A 179 5.50 14.32 19.39
N ASN A 180 5.92 14.54 18.14
CA ASN A 180 5.22 15.48 17.24
C ASN A 180 3.88 14.93 16.73
N LYS A 181 3.69 13.61 16.71
CA LYS A 181 2.43 12.97 16.32
C LYS A 181 1.38 13.03 17.42
N GLU A 182 1.77 12.94 18.68
CA GLU A 182 0.84 13.02 19.82
C GLU A 182 0.32 14.43 20.06
N ASN A 183 1.03 15.45 19.56
CA ASN A 183 0.67 16.86 19.72
C ASN A 183 -0.13 17.44 18.52
N ASN A 184 -0.48 16.63 17.51
CA ASN A 184 -1.29 17.01 16.35
C ASN A 184 -2.54 16.12 16.22
#